data_AF-A0A2G9T8L7-F1
#
_entry.id   AF-A0A2G9T8L7-F1
#
_cell.length_a   1.000
_cell.length_b   1.000
_cell.length_c   1.000
_cell.angle_alpha   90.00
_cell.angle_beta   90.00
_cell.angle_gamma   90.00
#
_symmetry.space_group_name_H-M   'P 1'
#
loop_
_entity.id
_entity.type
_entity.pdbx_description
1 polymer ?
#
loop_
_entity_poly.entity_id
_entity_poly.type
_entity_poly.pdbx_seq_one_letter_code
_entity_poly.pdbx_strand_id
1 'polypeptide(L)' 'MNMPLKEVAEKICELCHEFHNHEVPNMRAECRSQCFSTDKFRTCMRMFTSAPKRHNRHSRRNVWKF' A
#
# COMPACT_ATOMS: atom_id res chain seq x y z
N MET A 1 15.87 16.41 -6.02
CA MET A 1 14.93 16.01 -4.94
C MET A 1 13.58 15.74 -5.58
N ASN A 2 13.06 14.50 -5.55
CA ASN A 2 11.75 14.15 -6.12
C ASN A 2 10.59 14.66 -5.22
N MET A 3 10.47 15.99 -5.06
CA MET A 3 9.37 16.65 -4.32
C MET A 3 7.98 16.12 -4.67
N PRO A 4 7.60 15.92 -5.96
CA PRO A 4 6.24 15.49 -6.29
C PRO A 4 5.90 14.10 -5.72
N LEU A 5 6.87 13.18 -5.64
CA LEU A 5 6.62 11.85 -5.09
C LEU A 5 6.42 11.86 -3.58
N LYS A 6 7.16 12.72 -2.87
CA LYS A 6 6.98 12.88 -1.43
C LYS A 6 5.59 13.45 -1.13
N GLU A 7 5.16 14.49 -1.83
CA GLU A 7 3.85 15.11 -1.61
C GLU A 7 2.68 14.16 -1.86
N VAL A 8 2.76 13.33 -2.91
CA VAL A 8 1.75 12.29 -3.16
C VAL A 8 1.72 11.28 -2.01
N ALA A 9 2.87 10.81 -1.53
CA ALA A 9 2.95 9.86 -0.43
C ALA A 9 2.39 10.46 0.89
N GLU A 10 2.66 11.73 1.15
CA GLU A 10 2.10 12.49 2.27
C GLU A 10 0.57 12.54 2.21
N LYS A 11 0.00 12.82 1.03
CA LYS A 11 -1.46 12.86 0.82
C LYS A 11 -2.12 11.49 0.98
N ILE A 12 -1.45 10.43 0.53
CA ILE A 12 -1.91 9.05 0.76
C ILE A 12 -1.98 8.77 2.27
N CYS A 13 -0.97 9.14 3.04
CA CYS A 13 -0.95 8.93 4.49
C CYS A 13 -2.00 9.75 5.24
N GLU A 14 -2.31 10.97 4.77
CA GLU A 14 -3.38 11.82 5.33
C GLU A 14 -4.75 11.17 5.14
N LEU A 15 -5.12 10.88 3.90
CA LEU A 15 -6.42 10.29 3.58
C LEU A 15 -6.58 8.92 4.25
N CYS A 16 -5.54 8.08 4.21
CA CYS A 16 -5.57 6.77 4.86
C CYS A 16 -5.77 6.87 6.39
N HIS A 17 -5.20 7.89 7.03
CA HIS A 17 -5.43 8.14 8.44
C HIS A 17 -6.88 8.52 8.71
N GLU A 18 -7.51 9.35 7.89
CA GLU A 18 -8.93 9.69 8.05
C GLU A 18 -9.84 8.45 8.02
N PHE A 19 -9.55 7.49 7.12
CA PHE A 19 -10.29 6.22 7.05
C PHE A 19 -10.06 5.32 8.27
N HIS A 20 -8.85 5.31 8.84
CA HIS A 20 -8.46 4.40 9.91
C HIS A 20 -8.38 5.03 11.30
N ASN A 21 -8.68 6.32 11.46
CA ASN A 21 -8.44 7.07 12.69
C ASN A 21 -9.14 6.43 13.91
N HIS A 22 -10.28 5.78 13.70
CA HIS A 22 -11.03 5.11 14.74
C HIS A 22 -10.33 3.86 15.31
N GLU A 23 -9.47 3.21 14.51
CA GLU A 23 -8.79 1.96 14.88
C GLU A 23 -7.29 2.19 15.14
N VAL A 24 -6.67 3.09 14.38
CA VAL A 24 -5.24 3.37 14.39
C VAL A 24 -5.02 4.89 14.39
N PRO A 25 -5.06 5.55 15.56
CA PRO A 25 -4.92 7.00 15.66
C PRO A 25 -3.55 7.50 15.19
N ASN A 26 -2.50 6.67 15.24
CA ASN A 26 -1.15 7.03 14.78
C ASN A 26 -0.86 6.66 13.33
N MET A 27 -1.87 6.27 12.54
CA MET A 27 -1.70 5.76 11.17
C MET A 27 -0.88 6.70 10.28
N ARG A 28 -1.11 8.02 10.38
CA ARG A 28 -0.40 9.04 9.60
C ARG A 28 1.11 9.04 9.89
N ALA A 29 1.49 8.94 11.16
CA ALA A 29 2.89 8.95 11.58
C ALA A 29 3.61 7.66 11.18
N GLU A 30 2.97 6.51 11.40
CA GLU A 30 3.51 5.20 11.02
C GLU A 30 3.65 5.05 9.50
N CYS A 31 2.70 5.59 8.73
CA CYS A 31 2.73 5.57 7.27
C CYS A 31 3.93 6.33 6.68
N ARG A 32 4.32 7.46 7.29
CA ARG A 32 5.47 8.28 6.83
C ARG A 32 6.82 7.77 7.28
N SER A 33 6.85 6.92 8.30
CA SER A 33 8.09 6.42 8.86
C SER A 33 8.90 5.65 7.84
N GLN A 34 10.22 5.56 8.06
CA GLN A 34 11.16 4.83 7.20
C GLN A 34 11.04 5.21 5.70
N CYS A 35 10.84 6.49 5.40
CA CYS A 35 10.72 6.97 4.02
C CYS A 35 9.62 6.23 3.21
N PHE A 36 8.46 6.01 3.81
CA PHE A 36 7.31 5.34 3.19
C PHE A 36 7.56 3.85 2.83
N SER A 37 8.55 3.20 3.43
CA SER A 37 8.84 1.78 3.18
C SER A 37 8.06 0.81 4.08
N THR A 38 7.07 1.29 4.84
CA THR A 38 6.33 0.49 5.82
C THR A 38 5.17 -0.29 5.24
N ASP A 39 4.76 -1.35 5.93
CA ASP A 39 3.53 -2.10 5.60
C ASP A 39 2.28 -1.24 5.71
N LYS A 40 2.29 -0.21 6.58
CA LYS A 40 1.23 0.78 6.69
C LYS A 40 1.10 1.58 5.40
N PHE A 41 2.21 2.10 4.87
CA PHE A 41 2.21 2.78 3.57
C PHE A 41 1.71 1.87 2.44
N ARG A 42 2.16 0.62 2.38
CA ARG A 42 1.69 -0.36 1.38
C ARG A 42 0.20 -0.68 1.52
N THR A 43 -0.33 -0.65 2.72
CA THR A 43 -1.77 -0.84 2.99
C THR A 43 -2.56 0.37 2.53
N CYS A 44 -2.10 1.58 2.88
CA CYS A 44 -2.71 2.83 2.43
C CYS A 44 -2.70 2.95 0.90
N MET A 45 -1.58 2.66 0.23
CA MET A 45 -1.52 2.66 -1.24
C MET A 45 -2.54 1.70 -1.87
N ARG A 46 -2.74 0.52 -1.28
CA ARG A 46 -3.71 -0.46 -1.79
C ARG A 46 -5.16 0.04 -1.75
N MET A 47 -5.48 1.02 -0.91
CA MET A 47 -6.81 1.64 -0.90
C MET A 47 -7.04 2.54 -2.12
N PHE A 48 -5.99 3.21 -2.58
CA PHE A 48 -6.06 4.16 -3.69
C PHE A 48 -5.72 3.54 -5.05
N THR A 49 -5.20 2.31 -5.08
CA THR A 49 -4.92 1.58 -6.31
C THR A 49 -5.97 0.50 -6.55
N SER A 50 -6.58 0.48 -7.72
CA SER A 50 -7.41 -0.63 -8.22
C SER A 50 -6.60 -1.87 -8.65
N ALA A 51 -5.33 -1.95 -8.22
CA ALA A 51 -4.44 -3.04 -8.59
C ALA A 51 -5.03 -4.36 -8.05
N PRO A 52 -5.39 -5.33 -8.93
CA PRO A 52 -5.90 -6.60 -8.48
C PRO A 52 -4.87 -7.23 -7.55
N LYS A 53 -5.32 -7.70 -6.38
CA LYS A 53 -4.48 -8.52 -5.49
C LYS A 53 -3.85 -9.57 -6.38
N ARG A 54 -2.53 -9.53 -6.57
CA ARG A 54 -1.81 -10.58 -7.30
C ARG A 54 -2.00 -11.85 -6.50
N HIS A 55 -3.09 -12.57 -6.76
CA HIS A 55 -3.24 -13.94 -6.33
C HIS A 55 -2.03 -14.64 -6.90
N ASN A 56 -1.15 -15.09 -6.01
CA ASN A 56 -0.04 -15.92 -6.36
C ASN A 56 -0.64 -17.18 -6.99
N ARG A 57 -0.79 -17.18 -8.32
CA ARG A 57 -1.34 -18.29 -9.10
C ARG A 57 -0.28 -19.37 -9.11
N HIS A 58 -0.10 -20.04 -7.98
CA HIS A 58 0.33 -21.43 -7.93
C HIS A 58 -0.80 -22.28 -8.51
N SER A 59 -1.04 -22.14 -9.82
CA SER A 59 -1.79 -23.14 -10.58
C SER A 59 -0.75 -23.95 -11.33
N ARG A 60 -0.56 -25.16 -10.82
CA ARG A 60 0.39 -26.18 -11.26
C ARG A 60 0.50 -26.21 -12.79
N ARG A 61 1.75 -26.15 -13.28
CA ARG A 61 2.09 -26.64 -14.62
C ARG A 61 1.81 -28.14 -14.65
N ASN A 62 0.63 -28.55 -15.10
CA ASN A 62 0.49 -29.83 -15.77
C ASN A 62 0.54 -29.54 -17.27
N VAL A 63 1.78 -29.52 -17.76
CA VAL A 63 2.11 -29.71 -19.18
C VAL A 63 1.51 -31.05 -19.56
N TRP A 64 0.46 -31.04 -20.38
CA TRP A 64 -0.01 -32.25 -21.03
C TRP A 64 1.13 -32.74 -21.91
N LYS A 65 1.66 -33.88 -21.49
CA LYS A 65 2.73 -34.64 -22.11
C LYS A 65 2.03 -35.63 -23.03
N PHE A 66 2.44 -35.62 -24.31
CA PHE A 66 2.03 -36.48 -25.43
C PHE A 66 0.64 -36.21 -26.04
#